data_AF-B7Q6I2-F1
#
_entry.id   AF-B7Q6I2-F1
#
_cell.length_a   1.000
_cell.length_b   1.000
_cell.length_c   1.000
_cell.angle_alpha   90.00
_cell.angle_beta   90.00
_cell.angle_gamma   90.00
#
_symmetry.space_group_name_H-M   'P 1'
#
loop_
_entity.id
_entity.type
_entity.pdbx_description
1 polymer ?
#
loop_
_entity_poly.entity_id
_entity_poly.type
_entity_poly.pdbx_seq_one_letter_code
_entity_poly.pdbx_strand_id
1 'polypeptide(L)'
;FDFTSCAGFLFIAVWILLLFGILTIFTYNTILNTVYSALGALLFMAFLAFDTQMIMGGRKLELSPEEHIFAALQLYMDVVQLFLFILRLV
;
A
#
# COMPACT_ATOMS: atom_id res chain seq x y z
N PHE A 1 -10.99 -15.04 -4.25
CA PHE A 1 -9.52 -14.98 -4.40
C PHE A 1 -8.93 -14.76 -3.02
N ASP A 2 -7.73 -15.26 -2.72
CA ASP A 2 -7.11 -15.08 -1.40
C ASP A 2 -5.90 -14.15 -1.50
N PHE A 3 -6.14 -12.84 -1.29
CA PHE A 3 -5.06 -11.85 -1.32
C PHE A 3 -4.08 -12.01 -0.15
N THR A 4 -4.45 -12.69 0.94
CA THR A 4 -3.55 -12.89 2.09
C THR A 4 -2.33 -13.75 1.76
N SER A 5 -2.43 -14.58 0.71
CA SER A 5 -1.29 -15.35 0.18
C SER A 5 -0.24 -14.48 -0.52
N CYS A 6 -0.56 -13.22 -0.85
CA CYS A 6 0.36 -12.27 -1.48
C CYS A 6 1.11 -11.39 -0.47
N ALA A 7 0.96 -11.62 0.84
CA ALA A 7 1.59 -10.81 1.89
C ALA A 7 3.11 -10.62 1.68
N GLY A 8 3.82 -11.71 1.36
CA GLY A 8 5.27 -11.66 1.11
C GLY A 8 5.64 -10.83 -0.12
N PHE A 9 4.81 -10.84 -1.16
CA PHE A 9 5.01 -10.01 -2.36
C PHE A 9 4.80 -8.53 -2.05
N LEU A 10 3.70 -8.19 -1.35
CA LEU A 10 3.41 -6.82 -0.93
C LEU A 10 4.52 -6.25 -0.03
N PHE A 11 5.04 -7.06 0.89
CA PHE A 11 6.17 -6.70 1.74
C PHE A 11 7.42 -6.34 0.92
N ILE A 12 7.81 -7.20 -0.03
CA ILE A 12 8.98 -6.92 -0.89
C ILE A 12 8.72 -5.67 -1.77
N ALA A 13 7.52 -5.55 -2.33
CA ALA A 13 7.17 -4.43 -3.20
C ALA A 13 7.25 -3.08 -2.47
N VAL A 14 6.86 -3.02 -1.19
CA VAL A 14 6.96 -1.78 -0.39
C VAL A 14 8.40 -1.35 -0.19
N TRP A 15 9.31 -2.31 0.07
CA TRP A 15 10.74 -2.02 0.22
C TRP A 15 11.37 -1.56 -1.09
N ILE A 16 11.02 -2.17 -2.22
CA ILE A 16 11.46 -1.74 -3.54
C ILE A 16 10.98 -0.31 -3.82
N LEU A 17 9.70 -0.02 -3.54
CA LEU A 17 9.13 1.31 -3.72
C LEU A 17 9.82 2.33 -2.80
N LEU A 18 10.12 1.97 -1.55
CA LEU A 18 10.83 2.85 -0.61
C LEU A 18 12.23 3.22 -1.13
N LEU A 19 13.00 2.24 -1.58
CA LEU A 19 14.33 2.48 -2.17
C LEU A 19 14.24 3.32 -3.45
N PHE A 20 13.26 3.04 -4.31
CA PHE A 20 13.02 3.86 -5.50
C PHE A 20 12.64 5.30 -5.13
N GLY A 21 11.81 5.48 -4.10
CA GLY A 21 11.46 6.79 -3.54
C GLY A 21 12.70 7.59 -3.12
N ILE A 22 13.64 6.95 -2.42
CA ILE A 22 14.90 7.59 -2.03
C ILE A 22 15.69 8.05 -3.27
N LEU A 23 15.76 7.24 -4.33
CA LEU A 23 16.42 7.63 -5.58
C LEU A 23 15.72 8.82 -6.24
N THR A 24 14.38 8.87 -6.24
CA THR A 24 13.64 9.99 -6.85
C THR A 24 13.90 11.34 -6.19
N ILE A 25 14.24 11.37 -4.89
CA ILE A 25 14.60 12.60 -4.16
C ILE A 25 15.80 13.30 -4.81
N PHE A 26 16.78 12.54 -5.30
CA PHE A 26 18.00 13.08 -5.89
C PHE A 26 17.89 13.35 -7.39
N THR A 27 16.93 12.72 -8.08
CA THR A 27 16.91 12.69 -9.55
C THR A 27 16.06 13.81 -10.17
N TYR A 28 15.22 14.50 -9.39
CA TYR A 28 14.37 15.66 -9.78
C TYR A 28 13.68 15.56 -11.16
N ASN A 29 13.45 14.34 -11.65
CA ASN A 29 12.94 14.08 -12.98
C ASN A 29 11.43 13.87 -12.93
N THR A 30 10.67 14.66 -13.68
CA THR A 30 9.19 14.61 -13.68
C THR A 30 8.66 13.25 -14.10
N ILE A 31 9.24 12.61 -15.12
CA ILE A 31 8.81 11.28 -15.60
C ILE A 31 9.02 10.23 -14.51
N LEU A 32 10.19 10.23 -13.86
CA LEU A 32 10.46 9.30 -12.75
C LEU A 32 9.50 9.52 -11.58
N ASN A 33 9.16 10.77 -11.27
CA ASN A 33 8.18 11.11 -10.24
C ASN A 33 6.77 10.61 -10.60
N THR A 34 6.35 10.73 -11.86
CA THR A 34 5.06 10.19 -12.33
C THR A 34 5.03 8.67 -12.25
N VAL A 35 6.09 7.98 -12.70
CA VAL A 35 6.20 6.51 -12.61
C VAL A 35 6.18 6.05 -11.16
N TYR A 36 6.95 6.71 -10.29
CA TYR A 36 6.97 6.43 -8.85
C TYR A 36 5.57 6.58 -8.24
N SER A 37 4.85 7.64 -8.59
CA SER A 37 3.52 7.91 -8.05
C SER A 37 2.48 6.91 -8.54
N ALA A 38 2.55 6.51 -9.81
CA ALA A 38 1.68 5.48 -10.37
C ALA A 38 1.91 4.10 -9.73
N LEU A 39 3.18 3.71 -9.55
CA LEU A 39 3.53 2.46 -8.86
C LEU A 39 3.09 2.48 -7.39
N GLY A 40 3.26 3.62 -6.71
CA GLY A 40 2.80 3.81 -5.34
C GLY A 40 1.28 3.70 -5.21
N ALA A 41 0.52 4.36 -6.08
CA ALA A 41 -0.93 4.26 -6.09
C ALA A 41 -1.41 2.81 -6.32
N LEU A 42 -0.80 2.11 -7.29
CA LEU A 42 -1.14 0.71 -7.56
C LEU A 42 -0.83 -0.20 -6.36
N LEU A 43 0.30 -0.01 -5.70
CA LEU A 43 0.72 -0.81 -4.56
C LEU A 43 -0.19 -0.56 -3.34
N PHE A 44 -0.50 0.69 -3.01
CA PHE A 44 -1.38 1.01 -1.88
C PHE A 44 -2.84 0.65 -2.14
N MET A 45 -3.28 0.60 -3.40
CA MET A 45 -4.56 -0.02 -3.75
C MET A 45 -4.58 -1.53 -3.44
N ALA A 46 -3.45 -2.23 -3.65
CA ALA A 46 -3.33 -3.64 -3.32
C ALA A 46 -3.26 -3.87 -1.79
N PHE A 47 -2.59 -2.99 -1.04
CA PHE A 47 -2.63 -2.99 0.43
C PHE A 47 -4.06 -2.77 0.95
N LEU A 48 -4.79 -1.78 0.40
CA LEU A 48 -6.18 -1.53 0.81
C LEU A 48 -7.06 -2.77 0.62
N ALA A 49 -6.90 -3.49 -0.49
CA ALA A 49 -7.62 -4.73 -0.74
C ALA A 49 -7.20 -5.86 0.24
N PHE A 50 -5.91 -5.97 0.55
CA PHE A 50 -5.36 -6.94 1.49
C PHE A 50 -5.87 -6.68 2.92
N ASP A 51 -5.78 -5.45 3.38
CA ASP A 51 -6.21 -5.01 4.72
C ASP A 51 -7.71 -5.16 4.91
N THR A 52 -8.50 -4.78 3.90
CA THR A 52 -9.95 -5.01 3.91
C THR A 52 -10.27 -6.51 3.99
N GLN A 53 -9.49 -7.38 3.32
CA GLN A 53 -9.68 -8.82 3.39
C GLN A 53 -9.35 -9.38 4.79
N MET A 54 -8.31 -8.86 5.46
CA MET A 54 -7.98 -9.25 6.83
C MET A 54 -9.09 -8.88 7.83
N ILE A 55 -9.78 -7.76 7.60
CA ILE A 55 -10.89 -7.28 8.44
C ILE A 55 -12.17 -8.06 8.20
N MET A 56 -12.48 -8.41 6.94
CA MET A 56 -13.65 -9.23 6.61
C MET A 56 -13.53 -10.67 7.13
N GLY A 57 -12.31 -11.14 7.41
CA GLY A 57 -12.04 -12.46 7.98
C GLY A 57 -12.32 -13.62 7.03
N GLY A 58 -12.27 -14.85 7.56
CA GLY A 58 -12.58 -16.07 6.78
C GLY A 58 -11.45 -16.55 5.88
N ARG A 59 -10.21 -16.13 6.16
CA ARG A 59 -8.98 -16.46 5.42
C ARG A 59 -7.82 -16.73 6.40
N LYS A 60 -6.64 -17.06 5.86
CA LYS A 60 -5.47 -17.47 6.68
C LYS A 60 -4.94 -16.39 7.61
N LEU A 61 -5.04 -15.12 7.19
CA LEU A 61 -4.69 -13.96 7.99
C LEU A 61 -6.00 -13.20 8.24
N GLU A 62 -6.51 -13.28 9.45
CA GLU A 62 -7.68 -12.54 9.92
C GLU A 62 -7.34 -11.81 11.21
N LEU A 63 -7.85 -10.60 11.35
CA LEU A 63 -7.68 -9.80 12.57
C LEU A 63 -8.71 -10.22 13.62
N SER A 64 -8.29 -10.24 14.88
CA SER A 64 -9.23 -10.46 15.98
C SER A 64 -10.18 -9.26 16.09
N PRO A 65 -11.47 -9.45 16.46
CA PRO A 65 -12.40 -8.34 16.69
C PRO A 65 -11.92 -7.34 17.75
N GLU A 66 -11.07 -7.78 18.67
CA GLU A 66 -10.46 -6.95 19.70
C GLU A 66 -9.46 -5.93 19.12
N GLU A 67 -8.96 -6.14 17.90
CA GLU A 67 -7.94 -5.34 17.22
C GLU A 67 -8.54 -4.28 16.26
N HIS A 68 -9.82 -3.92 16.44
CA HIS A 68 -10.53 -2.97 15.57
C HIS A 68 -9.87 -1.58 15.47
N ILE A 69 -9.18 -1.11 16.52
CA ILE A 69 -8.42 0.16 16.47
C ILE A 69 -7.25 0.03 15.49
N PHE A 70 -6.53 -1.09 15.54
CA PHE A 70 -5.41 -1.37 14.66
C PHE A 70 -5.87 -1.53 13.21
N ALA A 71 -6.96 -2.27 12.98
CA ALA A 71 -7.61 -2.39 11.68
C ALA A 71 -7.97 -1.02 11.08
N ALA A 72 -8.57 -0.13 11.89
CA ALA A 72 -8.93 1.22 11.44
C ALA A 72 -7.69 2.06 11.10
N LEU A 73 -6.61 1.94 11.87
CA LEU A 73 -5.34 2.62 11.58
C LEU A 73 -4.72 2.13 10.27
N GLN A 74 -4.73 0.82 10.00
CA GLN A 74 -4.20 0.25 8.76
C GLN A 74 -4.94 0.79 7.53
N LEU A 75 -6.28 0.71 7.54
CA LEU A 75 -7.11 1.27 6.46
C LEU A 75 -6.92 2.78 6.28
N TYR A 76 -6.79 3.52 7.39
CA TYR A 76 -6.54 4.96 7.33
C TYR A 76 -5.22 5.27 6.61
N MET A 77 -4.14 4.57 6.98
CA MET A 77 -2.83 4.76 6.37
C MET A 77 -2.86 4.44 4.87
N ASP A 78 -3.55 3.36 4.48
CA ASP A 78 -3.70 2.97 3.08
C ASP A 78 -4.42 4.03 2.25
N VAL A 79 -5.55 4.54 2.75
CA VAL A 79 -6.35 5.57 2.06
C VAL A 79 -5.57 6.88 1.94
N VAL A 80 -4.89 7.32 3.00
CA VAL A 80 -4.07 8.54 2.98
C VAL A 80 -2.92 8.40 1.98
N GLN A 81 -2.22 7.27 1.96
CA GLN A 81 -1.12 7.06 1.02
C GLN A 81 -1.61 7.00 -0.42
N LEU A 82 -2.70 6.27 -0.69
CA LEU A 82 -3.31 6.23 -2.01
C LEU A 82 -3.70 7.64 -2.49
N PHE A 83 -4.32 8.44 -1.61
CA PHE A 83 -4.66 9.82 -1.91
C PHE A 83 -3.43 10.67 -2.25
N LEU A 84 -2.35 10.58 -1.46
CA LEU A 84 -1.11 11.34 -1.70
C LEU A 84 -0.44 10.94 -3.03
N PHE A 85 -0.44 9.66 -3.38
CA PHE A 85 0.10 9.20 -4.66
C PHE A 85 -0.74 9.67 -5.85
N ILE A 86 -2.07 9.63 -5.74
CA ILE A 86 -2.96 10.16 -6.77
C ILE A 86 -2.78 11.68 -6.89
N LEU A 87 -2.70 12.40 -5.78
CA LEU A 87 -2.49 13.86 -5.77
C LEU A 87 -1.19 14.24 -6.48
N ARG A 88 -0.14 13.42 -6.37
CA ARG A 88 1.16 13.65 -7.03
C ARG A 88 1.15 13.33 -8.52
N LEU A 89 0.15 12.61 -9.02
CA LEU A 89 -0.01 12.31 -10.45
C LEU A 89 -0.68 13.44 -11.23
N VAL A 90 -1.41 14.33 -10.55
CA VAL A 90 -2.15 15.47 -11.12
C VAL A 90 -1.30 16.74 -11.00
#